data_AF-A0AB39R6S4-F1
#
_entry.id   AF-A0AB39R6S4-F1
#
_cell.length_a   1.000
_cell.length_b   1.000
_cell.length_c   1.000
_cell.angle_alpha   90.00
_cell.angle_beta   90.00
_cell.angle_gamma   90.00
#
_symmetry.space_group_name_H-M   'P 1'
#
loop_
_entity.id
_entity.type
_entity.pdbx_description
1 polymer ?
#
loop_
_entity_poly.entity_id
_entity_poly.type
_entity_poly.pdbx_seq_one_letter_code
_entity_poly.pdbx_strand_id
1 'polypeptide(L)'
;MTQYSRKRLVRRSEEPGGPEQSEGLQQIRDALPPARQARKAVPAPRSADSAVPVELLAAVTYHCRYISKYLARAQQLGSHHKTCMDEWQRLVLYALTDALAHNQLLVGALAAYLQRQEVDDDLVCRYLQSPDPDRYVTRHAIDYLDGLMRSRPETPDEPAWTHVGRSIARNAHDDHDAAAPDEQPRG
;
A
#
# COMPACT_ATOMS: atom_id res chain seq x y z
N MET A 1 -26.68 -8.42 50.62
CA MET A 1 -26.57 -7.02 50.16
C MET A 1 -25.84 -7.01 48.84
N THR A 2 -26.52 -6.56 47.79
CA THR A 2 -26.14 -6.64 46.38
C THR A 2 -25.12 -5.57 45.98
N GLN A 3 -24.16 -5.99 45.14
CA GLN A 3 -23.47 -5.30 44.03
C GLN A 3 -22.87 -3.90 44.24
N TYR A 4 -21.64 -3.72 43.78
CA TYR A 4 -21.37 -2.81 42.64
C TYR A 4 -20.15 -3.28 41.84
N SER A 5 -20.41 -3.85 40.66
CA SER A 5 -19.40 -4.04 39.60
C SER A 5 -19.07 -2.68 38.99
N ARG A 6 -17.80 -2.29 39.07
CA ARG A 6 -17.28 -1.07 38.44
C ARG A 6 -17.15 -1.32 36.94
N LYS A 7 -18.25 -1.15 36.20
CA LYS A 7 -18.22 -1.09 34.73
C LYS A 7 -17.36 0.12 34.34
N ARG A 8 -16.12 -0.12 33.88
CA ARG A 8 -15.36 0.89 33.13
C ARG A 8 -16.13 1.13 31.84
N LEU A 9 -16.78 2.28 31.75
CA LEU A 9 -17.30 2.80 30.50
C LEU A 9 -16.08 3.03 29.60
N VAL A 10 -15.84 2.11 28.67
CA VAL A 10 -15.03 2.40 27.50
C VAL A 10 -15.80 3.50 26.76
N ARG A 11 -15.39 4.75 26.89
CA ARG A 11 -15.80 5.80 25.96
C ARG A 11 -15.24 5.37 24.61
N ARG A 12 -16.07 4.67 23.83
CA ARG A 12 -15.87 4.49 22.40
C ARG A 12 -15.96 5.91 21.85
N SER A 13 -14.81 6.51 21.53
CA SER A 13 -14.81 7.73 20.75
C SER A 13 -15.60 7.41 19.48
N GLU A 14 -16.73 8.10 19.27
CA GLU A 14 -17.37 8.13 17.97
C GLU A 14 -16.35 8.78 17.05
N GLU A 15 -15.61 7.96 16.30
CA GLU A 15 -14.87 8.47 15.16
C GLU A 15 -15.90 9.19 14.26
N PRO A 16 -15.62 10.41 13.79
CA PRO A 16 -16.53 11.15 12.92
C PRO A 16 -16.55 10.49 11.53
N GLY A 17 -17.05 9.26 11.45
CA GLY A 17 -17.23 8.47 10.25
C GLY A 17 -18.67 8.56 9.80
N GLY A 18 -18.97 9.57 8.99
CA GLY A 18 -20.29 9.78 8.38
C GLY A 18 -20.24 9.75 6.85
N PRO A 19 -21.41 9.68 6.17
CA PRO A 19 -21.50 9.74 4.70
C PRO A 19 -20.80 10.97 4.11
N GLU A 20 -20.83 12.11 4.81
CA GLU A 20 -20.16 13.35 4.43
C GLU A 20 -18.62 13.21 4.33
N GLN A 21 -18.00 12.40 5.20
CA GLN A 21 -16.57 12.16 5.15
C GLN A 21 -16.18 11.36 3.89
N SER A 22 -17.01 10.38 3.52
CA SER A 22 -16.77 9.56 2.34
C SER A 22 -16.94 10.35 1.05
N GLU A 23 -17.94 11.23 0.99
CA GLU A 23 -18.14 12.16 -0.13
C GLU A 23 -16.96 13.15 -0.25
N GLY A 24 -16.52 13.74 0.87
CA GLY A 24 -15.36 14.64 0.88
C GLY A 24 -14.07 13.94 0.40
N LEU A 25 -13.84 12.68 0.80
CA LEU A 25 -12.72 11.90 0.29
C LEU A 25 -12.85 11.62 -1.21
N GLN A 26 -14.05 11.38 -1.72
CA GLN A 26 -14.27 11.20 -3.16
C GLN A 26 -13.93 12.47 -3.93
N GLN A 27 -14.41 13.64 -3.46
CA GLN A 27 -14.09 14.93 -4.09
C GLN A 27 -12.57 15.18 -4.13
N ILE A 28 -11.84 14.82 -3.07
CA ILE A 28 -10.38 14.91 -3.05
C ILE A 28 -9.78 14.01 -4.14
N ARG A 29 -10.21 12.74 -4.24
CA ARG A 29 -9.69 11.80 -5.24
C ARG A 29 -9.96 12.27 -6.66
N ASP A 30 -11.14 12.80 -6.92
CA ASP A 30 -11.54 13.31 -8.23
C ASP A 30 -10.69 14.53 -8.63
N ALA A 31 -10.40 15.41 -7.67
CA ALA A 31 -9.60 16.62 -7.87
C ALA A 31 -8.08 16.37 -7.99
N LEU A 32 -7.58 15.20 -7.60
CA LEU A 32 -6.15 14.89 -7.74
C LEU A 32 -5.77 14.84 -9.23
N PRO A 33 -4.77 15.58 -9.70
CA PRO A 33 -4.32 15.42 -11.08
C PRO A 33 -3.71 14.03 -11.27
N PRO A 34 -3.77 13.46 -12.49
CA PRO A 34 -2.98 12.29 -12.85
C PRO A 34 -1.52 12.48 -12.47
N ALA A 35 -0.86 11.41 -12.01
CA ALA A 35 0.57 11.46 -11.79
C ALA A 35 1.27 11.91 -13.08
N ARG A 36 2.29 12.77 -12.99
CA ARG A 36 3.01 13.31 -14.18
C ARG A 36 3.59 12.24 -15.11
N GLN A 37 3.72 11.02 -14.61
CA GLN A 37 4.24 9.86 -15.34
C GLN A 37 3.21 8.72 -15.40
N ALA A 38 1.91 9.06 -15.33
CA ALA A 38 0.81 8.12 -15.50
C ALA A 38 0.95 7.38 -16.83
N ARG A 39 0.87 6.04 -16.79
CA ARG A 39 1.05 5.16 -17.94
C ARG A 39 0.27 3.87 -17.75
N LYS A 40 -0.34 3.38 -18.83
CA LYS A 40 -0.93 2.03 -18.85
C LYS A 40 0.16 0.96 -18.74
N ALA A 41 -0.06 -0.05 -17.91
CA ALA A 41 0.82 -1.20 -17.81
C ALA A 41 0.71 -2.10 -19.05
N VAL A 42 1.85 -2.65 -19.49
CA VAL A 42 1.87 -3.62 -20.62
C VAL A 42 1.31 -4.96 -20.15
N PRO A 43 0.34 -5.57 -20.85
CA PRO A 43 -0.23 -6.87 -20.50
C PRO A 43 0.84 -7.95 -20.29
N ALA A 44 0.57 -8.86 -19.35
CA ALA A 44 1.43 -10.01 -19.08
C ALA A 44 0.61 -11.30 -19.21
N PRO A 45 1.24 -12.46 -19.49
CA PRO A 45 0.53 -13.74 -19.49
C PRO A 45 -0.21 -13.93 -18.16
N ARG A 46 -1.52 -14.20 -18.23
CA ARG A 46 -2.31 -14.53 -17.05
C ARG A 46 -1.79 -15.83 -16.45
N SER A 47 -1.57 -15.83 -15.14
CA SER A 47 -1.37 -17.09 -14.42
C SER A 47 -2.64 -17.93 -14.53
N ALA A 48 -2.50 -19.24 -14.71
CA ALA A 48 -3.65 -20.16 -14.69
C ALA A 48 -4.27 -20.29 -13.28
N ASP A 49 -3.55 -19.84 -12.25
CA ASP A 49 -4.00 -19.85 -10.88
C ASP A 49 -4.80 -18.58 -10.55
N SER A 50 -5.96 -18.77 -9.91
CA SER A 50 -6.82 -17.70 -9.40
C SER A 50 -6.36 -17.15 -8.03
N ALA A 51 -5.33 -17.75 -7.43
CA ALA A 51 -4.78 -17.29 -6.17
C ALA A 51 -4.08 -15.93 -6.30
N VAL A 52 -4.15 -15.13 -5.22
CA VAL A 52 -3.41 -13.88 -5.13
C VAL A 52 -1.92 -14.19 -4.96
N PRO A 53 -1.00 -13.64 -5.79
CA PRO A 53 0.42 -13.85 -5.62
C PRO A 53 0.91 -13.43 -4.22
N VAL A 54 1.71 -14.29 -3.58
CA VAL A 54 2.24 -14.06 -2.22
C VAL A 54 3.08 -12.77 -2.15
N GLU A 55 3.72 -12.40 -3.24
CA GLU A 55 4.53 -11.19 -3.40
C GLU A 55 3.67 -9.92 -3.28
N LEU A 56 2.43 -9.94 -3.79
CA LEU A 56 1.51 -8.82 -3.62
C LEU A 56 1.03 -8.69 -2.18
N LEU A 57 0.78 -9.81 -1.50
CA LEU A 57 0.42 -9.81 -0.07
C LEU A 57 1.57 -9.28 0.80
N ALA A 58 2.80 -9.68 0.48
CA ALA A 58 4.00 -9.18 1.12
C ALA A 58 4.21 -7.67 0.85
N ALA A 59 3.95 -7.21 -0.38
CA ALA A 59 4.00 -5.78 -0.72
C ALA A 59 3.00 -4.96 0.10
N VAL A 60 1.74 -5.40 0.21
CA VAL A 60 0.72 -4.75 1.05
C VAL A 60 1.20 -4.67 2.50
N THR A 61 1.68 -5.79 3.06
CA THR A 61 2.18 -5.84 4.44
C THR A 61 3.36 -4.88 4.66
N TYR A 62 4.34 -4.91 3.75
CA TYR A 62 5.52 -4.05 3.79
C TYR A 62 5.12 -2.57 3.81
N HIS A 63 4.30 -2.15 2.85
CA HIS A 63 3.90 -0.75 2.70
C HIS A 63 2.99 -0.28 3.84
N CYS A 64 2.02 -1.09 4.28
CA CYS A 64 1.18 -0.77 5.43
C CYS A 64 2.00 -0.55 6.72
N ARG A 65 3.05 -1.34 6.93
CA ARG A 65 3.97 -1.19 8.06
C ARG A 65 4.69 0.16 8.03
N TYR A 66 5.23 0.55 6.87
CA TYR A 66 5.92 1.83 6.72
C TYR A 66 4.96 3.02 6.84
N ILE A 67 3.80 2.97 6.17
CA ILE A 67 2.76 4.00 6.29
C ILE A 67 2.39 4.21 7.75
N SER A 68 2.07 3.14 8.48
CA SER A 68 1.72 3.21 9.90
C SER A 68 2.86 3.80 10.74
N LYS A 69 4.11 3.41 10.47
CA LYS A 69 5.29 3.96 11.15
C LYS A 69 5.42 5.47 10.94
N TYR A 70 5.23 5.96 9.71
CA TYR A 70 5.32 7.38 9.40
C TYR A 70 4.16 8.18 10.00
N LEU A 71 2.94 7.65 9.95
CA LEU A 71 1.79 8.28 10.60
C LEU A 71 1.95 8.36 12.13
N ALA A 72 2.44 7.29 12.76
CA ALA A 72 2.76 7.29 14.19
C ALA A 72 3.84 8.32 14.53
N ARG A 73 4.87 8.45 13.68
CA ARG A 73 5.90 9.49 13.83
C ARG A 73 5.31 10.90 13.75
N ALA A 74 4.44 11.17 12.77
CA ALA A 74 3.77 12.47 12.63
C ALA A 74 2.96 12.84 13.89
N GLN A 75 2.22 11.88 14.45
CA GLN A 75 1.48 12.07 15.70
C GLN A 75 2.40 12.36 16.89
N GLN A 76 3.51 11.64 17.02
CA GLN A 76 4.45 11.82 18.12
C GLN A 76 5.17 13.17 18.09
N LEU A 77 5.44 13.74 16.91
CA LEU A 77 6.14 15.02 16.78
C LEU A 77 5.41 16.18 17.47
N GLY A 78 4.07 16.15 17.51
CA GLY A 78 3.27 17.13 18.26
C GLY A 78 3.53 17.13 19.76
N SER A 79 4.03 16.02 20.31
CA SER A 79 4.42 15.94 21.71
C SER A 79 5.83 16.48 21.98
N HIS A 80 6.72 16.43 20.98
CA HIS A 80 8.16 16.71 21.14
C HIS A 80 8.57 18.14 20.74
N HIS A 81 7.91 18.73 19.73
CA HIS A 81 8.27 20.07 19.20
C HIS A 81 7.21 21.14 19.51
N LYS A 82 6.55 21.04 20.68
CA LYS A 82 5.45 21.95 21.08
C LYS A 82 5.81 23.43 21.05
N THR A 83 7.08 23.76 21.22
CA THR A 83 7.57 25.14 21.33
C THR A 83 8.24 25.64 20.06
N CYS A 84 8.34 24.82 19.00
CA CYS A 84 8.98 25.19 17.73
C CYS A 84 8.06 24.81 16.56
N MET A 85 7.18 25.74 16.18
CA MET A 85 6.17 25.52 15.15
C MET A 85 6.80 25.15 13.80
N ASP A 86 7.84 25.88 13.38
CA ASP A 86 8.49 25.67 12.07
C ASP A 86 9.11 24.28 11.96
N GLU A 87 9.75 23.81 13.04
CA GLU A 87 10.34 22.49 13.07
C GLU A 87 9.28 21.39 13.12
N TRP A 88 8.22 21.59 13.92
CA TRP A 88 7.08 20.68 13.94
C TRP A 88 6.44 20.53 12.57
N GLN A 89 6.14 21.65 11.90
CA GLN A 89 5.55 21.67 10.55
C GLN A 89 6.44 20.91 9.56
N ARG A 90 7.72 21.24 9.51
CA ARG A 90 8.68 20.61 8.59
C ARG A 90 8.72 19.09 8.78
N LEU A 91 8.86 18.62 10.01
CA LEU A 91 9.00 17.19 10.31
C LEU A 91 7.70 16.42 10.13
N VAL A 92 6.55 17.01 10.49
CA VAL A 92 5.23 16.40 10.25
C VAL A 92 4.98 16.27 8.76
N LEU A 93 5.22 17.33 7.98
CA LEU A 93 5.03 17.27 6.53
C LEU A 93 5.94 16.23 5.89
N TYR A 94 7.21 16.11 6.28
CA TYR A 94 8.08 15.05 5.79
C TYR A 94 7.52 13.65 6.05
N ALA A 95 7.05 13.38 7.27
CA ALA A 95 6.48 12.07 7.61
C ALA A 95 5.19 11.78 6.83
N LEU A 96 4.31 12.78 6.66
CA LEU A 96 3.07 12.62 5.90
C LEU A 96 3.34 12.43 4.40
N THR A 97 4.33 13.11 3.83
CA THR A 97 4.71 12.92 2.43
C THR A 97 5.39 11.57 2.19
N ASP A 98 6.19 11.06 3.14
CA ASP A 98 6.74 9.71 3.06
C ASP A 98 5.63 8.66 3.09
N ALA A 99 4.65 8.80 4.00
CA ALA A 99 3.48 7.93 4.05
C ALA A 99 2.67 7.98 2.74
N LEU A 100 2.46 9.17 2.20
CA LEU A 100 1.78 9.36 0.91
C LEU A 100 2.53 8.68 -0.24
N ALA A 101 3.86 8.80 -0.30
CA ALA A 101 4.67 8.18 -1.34
C ALA A 101 4.58 6.64 -1.29
N HIS A 102 4.63 6.04 -0.10
CA HIS A 102 4.41 4.59 0.04
C HIS A 102 3.00 4.17 -0.39
N ASN A 103 1.98 4.97 -0.08
CA ASN A 103 0.60 4.68 -0.48
C ASN A 103 0.44 4.77 -2.01
N GLN A 104 0.93 5.85 -2.62
CA GLN A 104 0.88 6.03 -4.08
C GLN A 104 1.61 4.93 -4.83
N LEU A 105 2.80 4.51 -4.34
CA LEU A 105 3.53 3.41 -4.97
C LEU A 105 2.77 2.09 -4.87
N LEU A 106 2.22 1.76 -3.70
CA LEU A 106 1.44 0.53 -3.50
C LEU A 106 0.19 0.51 -4.38
N VAL A 107 -0.62 1.58 -4.34
CA VAL A 107 -1.85 1.69 -5.15
C VAL A 107 -1.52 1.60 -6.64
N GLY A 108 -0.49 2.33 -7.08
CA GLY A 108 -0.04 2.29 -8.47
C GLY A 108 0.42 0.91 -8.91
N ALA A 109 1.13 0.16 -8.05
CA ALA A 109 1.61 -1.17 -8.38
C ALA A 109 0.47 -2.20 -8.44
N LEU A 110 -0.51 -2.11 -7.54
CA LEU A 110 -1.71 -2.96 -7.57
C LEU A 110 -2.58 -2.64 -8.80
N ALA A 111 -2.78 -1.36 -9.12
CA ALA A 111 -3.47 -0.95 -10.34
C ALA A 111 -2.75 -1.47 -11.60
N ALA A 112 -1.42 -1.31 -11.66
CA ALA A 112 -0.61 -1.85 -12.75
C ALA A 112 -0.77 -3.38 -12.87
N TYR A 113 -0.78 -4.10 -11.74
CA TYR A 113 -1.00 -5.54 -11.74
C TYR A 113 -2.37 -5.92 -12.32
N LEU A 114 -3.44 -5.26 -11.90
CA LEU A 114 -4.78 -5.50 -12.44
C LEU A 114 -4.84 -5.23 -13.96
N GLN A 115 -4.21 -4.15 -14.42
CA GLN A 115 -4.07 -3.86 -15.86
C GLN A 115 -3.28 -4.94 -16.60
N ARG A 116 -2.20 -5.47 -16.00
CA ARG A 116 -1.42 -6.58 -16.60
C ARG A 116 -2.22 -7.86 -16.73
N GLN A 117 -3.12 -8.11 -15.77
CA GLN A 117 -4.06 -9.21 -15.81
C GLN A 117 -5.28 -8.91 -16.71
N GLU A 118 -5.27 -7.80 -17.46
CA GLU A 118 -6.35 -7.39 -18.36
C GLU A 118 -7.71 -7.37 -17.65
N VAL A 119 -7.71 -6.95 -16.38
CA VAL A 119 -8.95 -6.65 -15.66
C VAL A 119 -9.61 -5.47 -16.37
N ASP A 120 -10.92 -5.57 -16.54
CA ASP A 120 -11.73 -4.54 -17.19
C ASP A 120 -11.49 -3.14 -16.58
N ASP A 121 -11.27 -2.14 -17.45
CA ASP A 121 -10.88 -0.79 -17.04
C ASP A 121 -11.98 -0.15 -16.15
N ASP A 122 -13.28 -0.39 -16.42
CA ASP A 122 -14.37 0.12 -15.58
C ASP A 122 -14.37 -0.52 -14.17
N LEU A 123 -13.98 -1.80 -14.09
CA LEU A 123 -13.80 -2.47 -12.81
C LEU A 123 -12.60 -1.91 -12.04
N VAL A 124 -11.48 -1.64 -12.71
CA VAL A 124 -10.31 -0.99 -12.09
C VAL A 124 -10.66 0.41 -11.60
N CYS A 125 -11.39 1.20 -12.37
CA CYS A 125 -11.92 2.51 -11.96
C CYS A 125 -12.75 2.42 -10.68
N ARG A 126 -13.66 1.44 -10.59
CA ARG A 126 -14.48 1.22 -9.39
C ARG A 126 -13.65 0.85 -8.17
N TYR A 127 -12.65 -0.01 -8.33
CA TYR A 127 -11.76 -0.40 -7.22
C TYR A 127 -10.89 0.75 -6.73
N LEU A 128 -10.38 1.57 -7.66
CA LEU A 128 -9.60 2.76 -7.32
C LEU A 128 -10.45 3.95 -6.87
N GLN A 129 -11.76 3.86 -7.03
CA GLN A 129 -12.70 4.98 -6.82
C GLN A 129 -12.24 6.22 -7.60
N SER A 130 -11.81 6.00 -8.84
CA SER A 130 -11.22 7.01 -9.73
C SER A 130 -11.78 6.84 -11.14
N PRO A 131 -12.14 7.93 -11.84
CA PRO A 131 -12.60 7.87 -13.23
C PRO A 131 -11.47 7.52 -14.22
N ASP A 132 -10.22 7.58 -13.78
CA ASP A 132 -9.03 7.29 -14.57
C ASP A 132 -8.20 6.20 -13.86
N PRO A 133 -8.05 5.00 -14.44
CA PRO A 133 -7.30 3.91 -13.83
C PRO A 133 -5.78 4.10 -13.94
N ASP A 134 -5.30 4.88 -14.92
CA ASP A 134 -3.88 5.15 -15.15
C ASP A 134 -3.33 6.22 -14.19
N ARG A 135 -4.23 7.00 -13.55
CA ARG A 135 -3.94 8.10 -12.61
C ARG A 135 -2.83 7.80 -11.61
N TYR A 136 -2.79 6.56 -11.10
CA TYR A 136 -1.85 6.13 -10.07
C TYR A 136 -0.69 5.29 -10.62
N VAL A 137 -0.77 4.82 -11.87
CA VAL A 137 0.21 3.91 -12.45
C VAL A 137 1.39 4.71 -13.00
N THR A 138 2.48 4.77 -12.23
CA THR A 138 3.71 5.47 -12.63
C THR A 138 4.79 4.51 -13.11
N ARG A 139 5.85 5.03 -13.74
CA ARG A 139 7.05 4.24 -14.05
C ARG A 139 7.63 3.55 -12.82
N HIS A 140 7.68 4.24 -11.68
CA HIS A 140 8.19 3.64 -10.43
C HIS A 140 7.32 2.49 -9.93
N ALA A 141 5.99 2.60 -10.06
CA ALA A 141 5.07 1.51 -9.73
C ALA A 141 5.25 0.30 -10.65
N ILE A 142 5.45 0.54 -11.95
CA ILE A 142 5.74 -0.51 -12.93
C ILE A 142 7.08 -1.19 -12.63
N ASP A 143 8.15 -0.41 -12.42
CA ASP A 143 9.48 -0.94 -12.12
C ASP A 143 9.48 -1.73 -10.80
N TYR A 144 8.72 -1.27 -9.79
CA TYR A 144 8.49 -1.98 -8.53
C TYR A 144 7.75 -3.30 -8.75
N LEU A 145 6.66 -3.29 -9.53
CA LEU A 145 5.90 -4.49 -9.87
C LEU A 145 6.74 -5.50 -10.67
N ASP A 146 7.58 -5.03 -11.60
CA ASP A 146 8.52 -5.89 -12.34
C ASP A 146 9.50 -6.61 -11.40
N GLY A 147 9.96 -5.92 -10.36
CA GLY A 147 10.77 -6.51 -9.30
C GLY A 147 10.02 -7.58 -8.51
N LEU A 148 8.78 -7.27 -8.08
CA LEU A 148 7.92 -8.20 -7.33
C LEU A 148 7.63 -9.48 -8.12
N MET A 149 7.19 -9.33 -9.37
CA MET A 149 6.79 -10.45 -10.23
C MET A 149 7.98 -11.12 -10.93
N ARG A 150 9.23 -10.78 -10.53
CA ARG A 150 10.48 -11.30 -11.12
C ARG A 150 10.51 -11.23 -12.65
N SER A 151 9.85 -10.22 -13.23
CA SER A 151 9.65 -10.10 -14.68
C SER A 151 10.89 -9.58 -15.42
N ARG A 152 11.92 -9.13 -14.70
CA ARG A 152 13.20 -8.69 -15.26
C ARG A 152 14.38 -9.36 -14.54
N PRO A 153 15.43 -9.79 -15.27
CA PRO A 153 16.65 -10.30 -14.68
C PRO A 153 17.36 -9.22 -13.87
N GLU A 154 18.18 -9.65 -12.91
CA GLU A 154 19.02 -8.76 -12.10
C GLU A 154 20.13 -8.16 -12.96
N THR A 155 20.23 -6.83 -12.95
CA THR A 155 21.24 -6.09 -13.70
C THR A 155 21.91 -5.06 -12.80
N PRO A 156 23.21 -4.75 -12.97
CA PRO A 156 23.90 -3.76 -12.15
C PRO A 156 23.27 -2.36 -12.16
N ASP A 157 22.66 -1.96 -13.29
CA ASP A 157 22.02 -0.65 -13.47
C ASP A 157 20.49 -0.71 -13.27
N GLU A 158 20.00 -1.64 -12.45
CA GLU A 158 18.55 -1.80 -12.26
C GLU A 158 17.92 -0.60 -11.54
N PRO A 159 16.68 -0.21 -11.91
CA PRO A 159 15.96 0.82 -11.18
C PRO A 159 15.82 0.46 -9.70
N ALA A 160 16.03 1.43 -8.81
CA ALA A 160 15.96 1.22 -7.35
C ALA A 160 14.66 0.52 -6.90
N TRP A 161 13.54 0.85 -7.52
CA TRP A 161 12.25 0.23 -7.18
C TRP A 161 12.13 -1.22 -7.66
N THR A 162 12.77 -1.59 -8.77
CA THR A 162 12.88 -3.00 -9.18
C THR A 162 13.65 -3.80 -8.15
N HIS A 163 14.75 -3.25 -7.62
CA HIS A 163 15.52 -3.88 -6.56
C HIS A 163 14.68 -4.10 -5.29
N VAL A 164 13.97 -3.07 -4.82
CA VAL A 164 13.12 -3.16 -3.62
C VAL A 164 12.00 -4.20 -3.81
N GLY A 165 11.33 -4.20 -4.97
CA GLY A 165 10.30 -5.19 -5.29
C GLY A 165 10.85 -6.62 -5.23
N ARG A 166 12.03 -6.85 -5.82
CA ARG A 166 12.67 -8.17 -5.80
C ARG A 166 13.06 -8.60 -4.39
N SER A 167 13.58 -7.70 -3.57
CA SER A 167 13.92 -8.00 -2.17
C SER A 167 12.68 -8.43 -1.38
N ILE A 168 11.54 -7.77 -1.57
CA ILE A 168 10.29 -8.15 -0.92
C ILE A 168 9.83 -9.52 -1.40
N ALA A 169 9.86 -9.78 -2.70
CA ALA A 169 9.49 -11.08 -3.26
C ALA A 169 10.37 -12.22 -2.70
N ARG A 170 11.70 -12.02 -2.63
CA ARG A 170 12.63 -13.01 -2.03
C ARG A 170 12.21 -13.37 -0.60
N ASN A 171 12.04 -12.37 0.26
CA ASN A 171 11.63 -12.60 1.66
C ASN A 171 10.26 -13.29 1.76
N ALA A 172 9.32 -12.98 0.87
CA ALA A 172 7.99 -13.57 0.88
C ALA A 172 8.02 -15.08 0.59
N HIS A 173 8.88 -15.52 -0.32
CA HIS A 173 9.06 -16.96 -0.57
C HIS A 173 9.79 -17.66 0.57
N ASP A 174 10.82 -17.03 1.14
CA ASP A 174 11.52 -17.58 2.29
C ASP A 174 10.56 -17.81 3.48
N ASP A 175 9.64 -16.86 3.72
CA ASP A 175 8.61 -16.97 4.75
C ASP A 175 7.52 -18.01 4.41
N HIS A 176 7.15 -18.14 3.12
CA HIS A 176 6.16 -19.13 2.67
C HIS A 176 6.70 -20.56 2.76
N ASP A 177 7.94 -20.78 2.32
CA ASP A 177 8.61 -22.07 2.35
C ASP A 177 8.88 -22.52 3.81
N ALA A 178 9.19 -21.59 4.71
CA ALA A 178 9.34 -21.87 6.14
C ALA A 178 8.01 -22.25 6.83
N ALA A 179 6.87 -21.84 6.26
CA ALA A 179 5.53 -22.09 6.82
C ALA A 179 4.90 -23.41 6.34
N ALA A 180 5.53 -24.13 5.40
CA ALA A 180 5.09 -25.43 4.94
C ALA A 180 5.87 -26.55 5.67
N PRO A 181 5.40 -27.07 6.81
CA PRO A 181 6.03 -28.23 7.43
C PRO A 181 5.85 -29.46 6.54
N ASP A 182 6.92 -30.25 6.40
CA ASP A 182 6.97 -31.57 5.80
C ASP A 182 5.70 -32.40 6.09
N GLU A 183 4.78 -32.49 5.12
CA GLU A 183 3.85 -33.62 5.04
C GLU A 183 4.64 -34.85 4.58
N GLN A 184 5.40 -35.44 5.52
CA GLN A 184 5.94 -36.78 5.30
C GLN A 184 4.78 -37.79 5.27
N PRO A 185 4.68 -38.65 4.25
CA PRO A 185 3.69 -39.71 4.24
C PRO A 185 4.07 -40.71 5.34
N ARG A 186 3.16 -40.91 6.30
CA ARG A 186 3.24 -42.05 7.22
C ARG A 186 3.04 -43.33 6.41
N GLY A 187 4.14 -44.01 6.13
CA GLY A 187 4.16 -45.42 5.71
C GLY A 187 3.80 -46.35 6.85
#